data_AF-X1RTD1-F1
#
_entry.id   AF-X1RTD1-F1
#
_cell.length_a   1.000
_cell.length_b   1.000
_cell.length_c   1.000
_cell.angle_alpha   90.00
_cell.angle_beta   90.00
_cell.angle_gamma   90.00
#
_symmetry.space_group_name_H-M   'P 1'
#
loop_
_entity.id
_entity.type
_entity.pdbx_description
1 polymer ?
#
loop_
_entity_poly.entity_id
_entity_poly.type
_entity_poly.pdbx_seq_one_letter_code
_entity_poly.pdbx_strand_id
1 'polypeptide(L)'
;MKKKVLSVLLALVLALSLCLVTAVPVAAATDVWVATTGNDSAPGTELGPFLTIQKGIDTVEPGGTVNVAMGTYNEKPIIDQALTLKGAQFGVDPALGTRTDSANESIIDVEGGMEGIKINASDVTVDGFTMQNSSYFLLQTDTHNTQDNVVLTNNIFSQGRVQTYSITNLEFSHNQISGFAVWGCSGIVSNNTMSNVLQGINPMGCNGLTVQDNTITAREEENTDNGIYVDGCSNITIKGNTITGFTAGERSGYSHGTAGAGIQIYSGSDGFTIENNNLTNNSVGVYVFTVDTMDTPTNVKVHSNNIEGNDDYGVCNFRFPPQLKDPVTGENLNKWDYDSFSPGNNDVDATSNWWGTTD
;
A
#
# COMPACT_ATOMS: atom_id res chain seq x y z
N MET A 1 12.30 42.44 -72.17
CA MET A 1 12.35 41.10 -71.51
C MET A 1 12.67 41.13 -70.01
N LYS A 2 13.33 42.15 -69.45
CA LYS A 2 13.72 42.18 -68.01
C LYS A 2 12.58 42.39 -66.99
N LYS A 3 11.43 42.96 -67.37
CA LYS A 3 10.30 43.21 -66.43
C LYS A 3 9.38 42.01 -66.20
N LYS A 4 9.30 41.04 -67.14
CA LYS A 4 8.42 39.85 -67.01
C LYS A 4 9.02 38.74 -66.14
N VAL A 5 10.35 38.66 -66.05
CA VAL A 5 11.05 37.67 -65.21
C VAL A 5 10.94 38.05 -63.72
N LEU A 6 10.90 39.35 -63.40
CA LEU A 6 10.78 39.83 -62.02
C LEU A 6 9.40 39.56 -61.41
N SER A 7 8.33 39.62 -62.22
CA SER A 7 6.96 39.35 -61.74
C SER A 7 6.66 37.87 -61.50
N VAL A 8 7.36 36.95 -62.17
CA VAL A 8 7.21 35.50 -61.95
C VAL A 8 8.01 35.05 -60.72
N LEU A 9 9.17 35.65 -60.46
CA LEU A 9 9.95 35.40 -59.24
C LEU A 9 9.27 35.95 -57.98
N LEU A 10 8.55 37.08 -58.07
CA LEU A 10 7.81 37.63 -56.93
C LEU A 10 6.55 36.81 -56.59
N ALA A 11 5.92 36.16 -57.58
CA ALA A 11 4.76 35.30 -57.39
C ALA A 11 5.13 33.91 -56.81
N LEU A 12 6.31 33.37 -57.16
CA LEU A 12 6.80 32.12 -56.57
C LEU A 12 7.32 32.29 -55.13
N VAL A 13 7.84 33.47 -54.78
CA VAL A 13 8.25 33.77 -53.39
C VAL A 13 7.03 34.02 -52.48
N LEU A 14 5.92 34.54 -53.00
CA LEU A 14 4.67 34.68 -52.23
C LEU A 14 3.88 33.37 -52.07
N ALA A 15 4.05 32.41 -52.98
CA ALA A 15 3.38 31.10 -52.91
C ALA A 15 4.12 30.07 -52.05
N LEU A 16 5.42 30.28 -51.78
CA LEU A 16 6.20 29.43 -50.87
C LEU A 16 6.15 29.90 -49.40
N SER A 17 5.59 31.09 -49.12
CA SER A 17 5.57 31.68 -47.78
C SER A 17 4.32 31.36 -46.96
N LEU A 18 3.42 30.49 -47.44
CA LEU A 18 2.11 30.24 -46.81
C LEU A 18 1.91 28.83 -46.24
N CYS A 19 2.99 28.06 -46.00
CA CYS A 19 2.93 26.79 -45.28
C CYS A 19 4.15 26.60 -44.37
N LEU A 20 4.46 27.59 -43.51
CA LEU A 20 5.12 27.25 -42.25
C LEU A 20 4.01 27.07 -41.21
N VAL A 21 3.51 25.84 -41.10
CA VAL A 21 2.91 25.38 -39.85
C VAL A 21 4.09 25.26 -38.89
N THR A 22 4.43 26.36 -38.23
CA THR A 22 5.30 26.28 -37.05
C THR A 22 4.50 25.47 -36.03
N ALA A 23 4.96 24.27 -35.71
CA ALA A 23 4.49 23.59 -34.51
C ALA A 23 4.75 24.55 -33.36
N VAL A 24 3.69 25.19 -32.87
CA VAL A 24 3.77 25.92 -31.61
C VAL A 24 4.14 24.85 -30.59
N PRO A 25 5.27 24.95 -29.88
CA PRO A 25 5.50 24.07 -28.76
C PRO A 25 4.29 24.26 -27.86
N VAL A 26 3.45 23.24 -27.76
CA VAL A 26 2.38 23.22 -26.77
C VAL A 26 3.13 23.37 -25.46
N ALA A 27 2.95 24.52 -24.81
CA ALA A 27 3.41 24.68 -23.44
C ALA A 27 2.79 23.53 -22.69
N ALA A 28 3.63 22.67 -22.14
CA ALA A 28 3.18 21.46 -21.49
C ALA A 28 2.20 21.86 -20.38
N ALA A 29 1.08 21.14 -20.38
CA ALA A 29 -0.07 21.54 -19.59
C ALA A 29 0.13 21.06 -18.15
N THR A 30 -0.22 21.92 -17.20
CA THR A 30 -0.28 21.55 -15.78
C THR A 30 -1.39 20.54 -15.50
N ASP A 31 -2.39 20.45 -16.38
CA ASP A 31 -3.45 19.45 -16.33
C ASP A 31 -3.58 18.78 -17.71
N VAL A 32 -3.61 17.44 -17.72
CA VAL A 32 -3.89 16.64 -18.91
C VAL A 32 -5.05 15.67 -18.65
N TRP A 33 -5.72 15.22 -19.71
CA TRP A 33 -6.87 14.32 -19.63
C TRP A 33 -6.63 13.02 -20.39
N VAL A 34 -7.08 11.92 -19.82
CA VAL A 34 -6.99 10.56 -20.35
C VAL A 34 -8.40 9.95 -20.37
N ALA A 35 -8.80 9.36 -21.49
CA ALA A 35 -10.08 8.67 -21.63
C ALA A 35 -9.94 7.47 -22.57
N THR A 36 -10.69 6.40 -22.32
CA THR A 36 -10.70 5.19 -23.19
C THR A 36 -11.20 5.48 -24.62
N THR A 37 -11.87 6.62 -24.84
CA THR A 37 -12.30 7.12 -26.15
C THR A 37 -11.32 8.13 -26.77
N GLY A 38 -10.19 8.38 -26.10
CA GLY A 38 -9.18 9.37 -26.48
C GLY A 38 -8.26 8.93 -27.62
N ASN A 39 -7.20 9.70 -27.85
CA ASN A 39 -6.16 9.41 -28.84
C ASN A 39 -4.82 9.98 -28.37
N ASP A 40 -3.74 9.19 -28.38
CA ASP A 40 -2.41 9.63 -27.90
C ASP A 40 -1.73 10.68 -28.80
N SER A 41 -2.31 10.97 -29.97
CA SER A 41 -1.94 12.10 -30.84
C SER A 41 -2.78 13.36 -30.60
N ALA A 42 -3.76 13.31 -29.70
CA ALA A 42 -4.58 14.45 -29.31
C ALA A 42 -3.77 15.44 -28.45
N PRO A 43 -4.27 16.68 -28.21
CA PRO A 43 -3.52 17.65 -27.42
C PRO A 43 -3.54 17.38 -25.90
N GLY A 44 -4.24 16.36 -25.41
CA GLY A 44 -4.32 16.04 -23.98
C GLY A 44 -5.28 16.93 -23.19
N THR A 45 -6.21 17.61 -23.86
CA THR A 45 -7.23 18.46 -23.23
C THR A 45 -8.49 17.66 -22.92
N GLU A 46 -9.39 18.18 -22.08
CA GLU A 46 -10.66 17.51 -21.76
C GLU A 46 -11.49 17.11 -23.01
N LEU A 47 -11.52 17.97 -24.05
CA LEU A 47 -12.22 17.70 -25.31
C LEU A 47 -11.40 16.85 -26.29
N GLY A 48 -10.11 16.69 -26.06
CA GLY A 48 -9.19 15.89 -26.87
C GLY A 48 -8.22 15.11 -25.98
N PRO A 49 -8.74 14.16 -25.16
CA PRO A 49 -7.94 13.45 -24.18
C PRO A 49 -6.99 12.46 -24.85
N PHE A 50 -5.89 12.14 -24.16
CA PHE A 50 -5.06 11.00 -24.50
C PHE A 50 -5.82 9.69 -24.32
N LEU A 51 -5.40 8.66 -25.04
CA LEU A 51 -5.98 7.32 -24.91
C LEU A 51 -5.41 6.60 -23.69
N THR A 52 -4.10 6.74 -23.45
CA THR A 52 -3.38 5.97 -22.44
C THR A 52 -2.97 6.82 -21.24
N ILE A 53 -2.93 6.18 -20.06
CA ILE A 53 -2.47 6.79 -18.81
C ILE A 53 -0.99 7.15 -18.94
N GLN A 54 -0.16 6.25 -19.51
CA GLN A 54 1.27 6.54 -19.70
C GLN A 54 1.48 7.78 -20.56
N LYS A 55 0.68 8.00 -21.62
CA LYS A 55 0.80 9.21 -22.43
C LYS A 55 0.50 10.49 -21.63
N GLY A 56 -0.47 10.43 -20.71
CA GLY A 56 -0.74 11.50 -19.76
C GLY A 56 0.46 11.80 -18.87
N ILE A 57 1.05 10.75 -18.26
CA ILE A 57 2.24 10.87 -17.41
C ILE A 57 3.42 11.45 -18.18
N ASP A 58 3.69 10.98 -19.40
CA ASP A 58 4.82 11.43 -20.22
C ASP A 58 4.70 12.90 -20.69
N THR A 59 3.48 13.45 -20.66
CA THR A 59 3.19 14.76 -21.26
C THR A 59 2.86 15.85 -20.24
N VAL A 60 2.40 15.48 -19.05
CA VAL A 60 2.12 16.44 -17.98
C VAL A 60 3.43 17.08 -17.51
N GLU A 61 3.37 18.36 -17.15
CA GLU A 61 4.51 19.00 -16.49
C GLU A 61 4.78 18.36 -15.11
N PRO A 62 6.04 18.29 -14.65
CA PRO A 62 6.36 17.88 -13.30
C PRO A 62 5.55 18.66 -12.25
N GLY A 63 4.88 17.95 -11.36
CA GLY A 63 3.96 18.47 -10.35
C GLY A 63 2.54 18.74 -10.85
N GLY A 64 2.25 18.50 -12.12
CA GLY A 64 0.92 18.67 -12.70
C GLY A 64 -0.04 17.51 -12.40
N THR A 65 -1.23 17.56 -12.99
CA THR A 65 -2.32 16.59 -12.79
C THR A 65 -2.63 15.81 -14.06
N VAL A 66 -2.77 14.50 -13.92
CA VAL A 66 -3.33 13.61 -14.95
C VAL A 66 -4.75 13.21 -14.51
N ASN A 67 -5.76 13.70 -15.21
CA ASN A 67 -7.17 13.39 -14.96
C ASN A 67 -7.59 12.19 -15.82
N VAL A 68 -7.88 11.07 -15.18
CA VAL A 68 -8.27 9.82 -15.84
C VAL A 68 -9.78 9.65 -15.72
N ALA A 69 -10.46 9.59 -16.86
CA ALA A 69 -11.90 9.35 -16.92
C ALA A 69 -12.24 7.91 -16.48
N MET A 70 -13.53 7.66 -16.22
CA MET A 70 -14.02 6.30 -15.97
C MET A 70 -13.75 5.39 -17.18
N GLY A 71 -13.47 4.13 -16.91
CA GLY A 71 -13.12 3.15 -17.92
C GLY A 71 -12.06 2.18 -17.45
N THR A 72 -11.87 1.11 -18.21
CA THR A 72 -10.83 0.11 -17.95
C THR A 72 -9.61 0.38 -18.81
N TYR A 73 -8.46 0.47 -18.16
CA TYR A 73 -7.15 0.73 -18.73
C TYR A 73 -6.25 -0.47 -18.46
N ASN A 74 -5.95 -1.22 -19.51
CA ASN A 74 -5.10 -2.40 -19.45
C ASN A 74 -3.63 -1.97 -19.59
N GLU A 75 -3.13 -1.28 -18.57
CA GLU A 75 -1.83 -0.61 -18.59
C GLU A 75 -1.02 -0.94 -17.34
N LYS A 76 0.29 -0.71 -17.43
CA LYS A 76 1.24 -0.81 -16.31
C LYS A 76 2.06 0.47 -16.21
N PRO A 77 1.44 1.59 -15.82
CA PRO A 77 2.09 2.90 -15.88
C PRO A 77 3.32 2.97 -14.98
N ILE A 78 4.33 3.69 -15.46
CA ILE A 78 5.52 4.08 -14.69
C ILE A 78 5.40 5.57 -14.42
N ILE A 79 5.37 5.94 -13.14
CA ILE A 79 5.38 7.33 -12.67
C ILE A 79 6.82 7.67 -12.27
N ASP A 80 7.54 8.37 -13.12
CA ASP A 80 8.95 8.73 -12.97
C ASP A 80 9.18 10.25 -12.77
N GLN A 81 8.10 11.00 -12.57
CA GLN A 81 8.12 12.41 -12.20
C GLN A 81 7.03 12.73 -11.17
N ALA A 82 7.21 13.84 -10.46
CA ALA A 82 6.19 14.39 -9.56
C ALA A 82 4.89 14.63 -10.33
N LEU A 83 3.75 14.21 -9.79
CA LEU A 83 2.41 14.47 -10.36
C LEU A 83 1.29 14.07 -9.41
N THR A 84 0.09 14.53 -9.71
CA THR A 84 -1.16 13.98 -9.18
C THR A 84 -1.87 13.16 -10.25
N LEU A 85 -2.06 11.87 -10.01
CA LEU A 85 -2.86 10.99 -10.84
C LEU A 85 -4.26 10.88 -10.21
N LYS A 86 -5.28 11.41 -10.90
CA LYS A 86 -6.67 11.43 -10.42
C LYS A 86 -7.53 10.45 -11.21
N GLY A 87 -8.13 9.50 -10.53
CA GLY A 87 -9.14 8.62 -11.10
C GLY A 87 -10.52 9.25 -11.05
N ALA A 88 -11.50 8.58 -11.66
CA ALA A 88 -12.89 9.02 -11.71
C ALA A 88 -13.53 9.20 -10.32
N GLN A 89 -12.99 8.55 -9.29
CA GLN A 89 -13.45 8.61 -7.91
C GLN A 89 -12.51 9.41 -7.00
N PHE A 90 -11.80 10.40 -7.56
CA PHE A 90 -10.91 11.29 -6.82
C PHE A 90 -11.62 11.87 -5.57
N GLY A 91 -11.01 11.69 -4.40
CA GLY A 91 -11.52 12.17 -3.12
C GLY A 91 -12.73 11.40 -2.57
N VAL A 92 -13.09 10.26 -3.16
CA VAL A 92 -14.24 9.44 -2.73
C VAL A 92 -13.75 8.18 -2.01
N ASP A 93 -13.90 8.17 -0.69
CA ASP A 93 -13.53 7.05 0.18
C ASP A 93 -14.37 5.79 -0.14
N PRO A 94 -13.73 4.67 -0.56
CA PRO A 94 -14.42 3.41 -0.85
C PRO A 94 -15.06 2.76 0.39
N ALA A 95 -14.54 3.00 1.60
CA ALA A 95 -15.06 2.41 2.83
C ALA A 95 -16.48 2.87 3.18
N LEU A 96 -16.92 4.01 2.62
CA LEU A 96 -18.27 4.54 2.81
C LEU A 96 -19.34 3.80 1.98
N GLY A 97 -18.95 2.79 1.19
CA GLY A 97 -19.89 2.01 0.38
C GLY A 97 -20.54 2.80 -0.76
N THR A 98 -19.94 3.92 -1.16
CA THR A 98 -20.43 4.80 -2.25
C THR A 98 -19.94 4.36 -3.63
N ARG A 99 -18.88 3.55 -3.68
CA ARG A 99 -18.19 3.08 -4.89
C ARG A 99 -18.60 1.67 -5.29
N THR A 100 -19.90 1.46 -5.53
CA THR A 100 -20.47 0.13 -5.80
C THR A 100 -20.65 -0.21 -7.28
N ASP A 101 -20.64 0.79 -8.15
CA ASP A 101 -20.82 0.61 -9.60
C ASP A 101 -19.48 0.80 -10.32
N SER A 102 -18.91 -0.30 -10.80
CA SER A 102 -17.64 -0.33 -11.52
C SER A 102 -17.66 0.48 -12.82
N ALA A 103 -18.83 0.80 -13.37
CA ALA A 103 -18.92 1.65 -14.56
C ALA A 103 -18.46 3.10 -14.31
N ASN A 104 -18.44 3.54 -13.04
CA ASN A 104 -17.99 4.88 -12.63
C ASN A 104 -16.53 4.92 -12.17
N GLU A 105 -15.80 3.80 -12.30
CA GLU A 105 -14.41 3.67 -11.85
C GLU A 105 -13.42 3.91 -12.98
N SER A 106 -12.27 4.52 -12.65
CA SER A 106 -11.06 4.36 -13.45
C SER A 106 -10.35 3.09 -12.98
N ILE A 107 -10.49 2.03 -13.78
CA ILE A 107 -9.96 0.70 -13.45
C ILE A 107 -8.63 0.51 -14.17
N ILE A 108 -7.55 0.30 -13.42
CA ILE A 108 -6.27 -0.17 -13.95
C ILE A 108 -6.23 -1.69 -13.78
N ASP A 109 -6.32 -2.41 -14.89
CA ASP A 109 -6.36 -3.87 -14.90
C ASP A 109 -4.99 -4.44 -15.33
N VAL A 110 -4.41 -5.29 -14.47
CA VAL A 110 -3.10 -5.92 -14.71
C VAL A 110 -3.25 -7.20 -15.57
N GLU A 111 -4.48 -7.62 -15.86
CA GLU A 111 -4.85 -8.77 -16.72
C GLU A 111 -4.16 -10.08 -16.32
N GLY A 112 -4.01 -10.32 -15.02
CA GLY A 112 -3.32 -11.50 -14.46
C GLY A 112 -1.78 -11.40 -14.47
N GLY A 113 -1.23 -10.29 -14.99
CA GLY A 113 0.21 -10.03 -14.95
C GLY A 113 0.77 -9.91 -13.53
N MET A 114 2.09 -9.93 -13.41
CA MET A 114 2.76 -9.88 -12.10
C MET A 114 2.83 -8.47 -11.51
N GLU A 115 3.00 -7.43 -12.33
CA GLU A 115 3.30 -6.08 -11.86
C GLU A 115 2.37 -5.06 -12.55
N GLY A 116 1.72 -4.22 -11.74
CA GLY A 116 0.91 -3.08 -12.15
C GLY A 116 1.69 -1.76 -12.16
N ILE A 117 1.19 -0.75 -11.46
CA ILE A 117 1.80 0.60 -11.41
C ILE A 117 3.17 0.55 -10.71
N LYS A 118 4.13 1.30 -11.24
CA LYS A 118 5.42 1.54 -10.59
C LYS A 118 5.66 3.03 -10.33
N ILE A 119 5.94 3.40 -9.08
CA ILE A 119 6.27 4.78 -8.69
C ILE A 119 7.77 4.92 -8.41
N ASN A 120 8.45 5.72 -9.23
CA ASN A 120 9.89 5.97 -9.17
C ASN A 120 10.25 7.42 -8.79
N ALA A 121 9.25 8.25 -8.46
CA ALA A 121 9.45 9.66 -8.13
C ALA A 121 8.89 10.03 -6.75
N SER A 122 9.44 11.12 -6.21
CA SER A 122 8.87 11.86 -5.08
C SER A 122 7.71 12.74 -5.53
N ASP A 123 6.94 13.25 -4.57
CA ASP A 123 5.83 14.19 -4.79
C ASP A 123 4.77 13.61 -5.75
N VAL A 124 4.35 12.38 -5.45
CA VAL A 124 3.36 11.64 -6.23
C VAL A 124 2.10 11.44 -5.41
N THR A 125 0.95 11.82 -5.97
CA THR A 125 -0.37 11.48 -5.42
C THR A 125 -1.11 10.55 -6.38
N VAL A 126 -1.65 9.44 -5.88
CA VAL A 126 -2.56 8.56 -6.62
C VAL A 126 -3.87 8.45 -5.84
N ASP A 127 -4.95 8.94 -6.45
CA ASP A 127 -6.24 9.09 -5.78
C ASP A 127 -7.42 8.68 -6.67
N GLY A 128 -8.29 7.83 -6.14
CA GLY A 128 -9.61 7.56 -6.74
C GLY A 128 -9.63 6.47 -7.81
N PHE A 129 -8.70 5.51 -7.76
CA PHE A 129 -8.63 4.39 -8.70
C PHE A 129 -9.19 3.09 -8.13
N THR A 130 -9.58 2.19 -9.03
CA THR A 130 -9.64 0.76 -8.77
C THR A 130 -8.47 0.10 -9.49
N MET A 131 -7.71 -0.75 -8.81
CA MET A 131 -6.60 -1.52 -9.38
C MET A 131 -6.85 -3.00 -9.11
N GLN A 132 -6.72 -3.83 -10.14
CA GLN A 132 -7.14 -5.22 -10.04
C GLN A 132 -6.33 -6.24 -10.84
N ASN A 133 -6.56 -7.51 -10.48
CA ASN A 133 -6.14 -8.70 -11.21
C ASN A 133 -4.61 -8.81 -11.39
N SER A 134 -3.84 -8.53 -10.35
CA SER A 134 -2.40 -8.83 -10.33
C SER A 134 -2.12 -10.17 -9.66
N SER A 135 -1.24 -10.97 -10.24
CA SER A 135 -0.72 -12.17 -9.58
C SER A 135 0.30 -11.85 -8.49
N TYR A 136 0.77 -10.60 -8.38
CA TYR A 136 1.71 -10.19 -7.35
C TYR A 136 1.50 -8.72 -6.92
N PHE A 137 2.08 -7.75 -7.63
CA PHE A 137 2.00 -6.33 -7.30
C PHE A 137 0.92 -5.62 -8.13
N LEU A 138 -0.02 -4.96 -7.46
CA LEU A 138 -0.91 -3.96 -8.08
C LEU A 138 -0.18 -2.62 -8.20
N LEU A 139 0.59 -2.29 -7.16
CA LEU A 139 1.40 -1.08 -7.09
C LEU A 139 2.68 -1.38 -6.32
N GLN A 140 3.82 -0.94 -6.86
CA GLN A 140 5.09 -0.94 -6.16
C GLN A 140 5.85 0.39 -6.32
N THR A 141 6.74 0.71 -5.37
CA THR A 141 7.66 1.85 -5.50
C THR A 141 9.09 1.40 -5.78
N ASP A 142 9.96 2.34 -6.19
CA ASP A 142 11.38 2.07 -6.45
C ASP A 142 12.08 1.44 -5.25
N THR A 143 12.83 0.38 -5.51
CA THR A 143 13.63 -0.37 -4.54
C THR A 143 15.06 0.16 -4.40
N HIS A 144 15.50 1.06 -5.27
CA HIS A 144 16.89 1.52 -5.35
C HIS A 144 17.11 2.90 -4.75
N ASN A 145 16.08 3.76 -4.78
CA ASN A 145 16.16 5.14 -4.34
C ASN A 145 15.08 5.43 -3.31
N THR A 146 15.43 6.26 -2.33
CA THR A 146 14.45 6.80 -1.38
C THR A 146 13.59 7.85 -2.08
N GLN A 147 12.27 7.70 -2.00
CA GLN A 147 11.32 8.74 -2.40
C GLN A 147 10.84 9.55 -1.19
N ASP A 148 10.29 10.73 -1.46
CA ASP A 148 9.65 11.57 -0.48
C ASP A 148 8.22 11.93 -0.91
N ASN A 149 7.33 12.10 0.05
CA ASN A 149 5.97 12.64 -0.17
C ASN A 149 5.18 11.85 -1.23
N VAL A 150 4.92 10.57 -0.93
CA VAL A 150 4.05 9.71 -1.75
C VAL A 150 2.72 9.53 -1.04
N VAL A 151 1.65 9.90 -1.71
CA VAL A 151 0.27 9.84 -1.20
C VAL A 151 -0.52 8.83 -2.04
N LEU A 152 -1.01 7.77 -1.39
CA LEU A 152 -1.89 6.76 -1.99
C LEU A 152 -3.20 6.78 -1.21
N THR A 153 -4.24 7.38 -1.79
CA THR A 153 -5.49 7.62 -1.05
C THR A 153 -6.74 7.31 -1.84
N ASN A 154 -7.83 6.93 -1.17
CA ASN A 154 -9.12 6.62 -1.82
C ASN A 154 -8.99 5.61 -2.97
N ASN A 155 -8.17 4.58 -2.84
CA ASN A 155 -8.02 3.55 -3.88
C ASN A 155 -8.61 2.21 -3.45
N ILE A 156 -9.07 1.43 -4.42
CA ILE A 156 -9.45 0.03 -4.24
C ILE A 156 -8.38 -0.84 -4.88
N PHE A 157 -7.70 -1.66 -4.07
CA PHE A 157 -6.72 -2.65 -4.51
C PHE A 157 -7.29 -4.05 -4.30
N SER A 158 -7.77 -4.66 -5.39
CA SER A 158 -8.43 -5.98 -5.34
C SER A 158 -7.61 -7.02 -6.07
N GLN A 159 -7.47 -8.22 -5.51
CA GLN A 159 -6.72 -9.32 -6.12
C GLN A 159 -5.27 -8.93 -6.47
N GLY A 160 -4.48 -8.70 -5.42
CA GLY A 160 -3.05 -8.44 -5.50
C GLY A 160 -2.53 -7.79 -4.21
N ARG A 161 -1.32 -7.24 -4.26
CA ARG A 161 -0.68 -6.56 -3.13
C ARG A 161 -0.18 -5.17 -3.52
N VAL A 162 -0.23 -4.25 -2.57
CA VAL A 162 0.54 -2.99 -2.63
C VAL A 162 1.84 -3.17 -1.86
N GLN A 163 2.97 -2.72 -2.42
CA GLN A 163 4.23 -2.72 -1.71
C GLN A 163 5.00 -1.42 -1.87
N THR A 164 5.24 -0.72 -0.76
CA THR A 164 6.07 0.49 -0.75
C THR A 164 7.46 0.19 -0.18
N TYR A 165 8.47 0.84 -0.74
CA TYR A 165 9.86 0.74 -0.37
C TYR A 165 10.45 2.14 -0.15
N SER A 166 11.17 2.33 0.95
CA SER A 166 12.07 3.47 1.18
C SER A 166 11.44 4.85 1.00
N ILE A 167 10.24 5.09 1.54
CA ILE A 167 9.54 6.37 1.43
C ILE A 167 9.68 7.19 2.71
N THR A 168 10.12 8.44 2.60
CA THR A 168 9.91 9.45 3.63
C THR A 168 8.58 10.16 3.39
N ASN A 169 7.84 10.47 4.46
CA ASN A 169 6.53 11.11 4.37
C ASN A 169 5.52 10.33 3.50
N LEU A 170 5.39 9.03 3.74
CA LEU A 170 4.30 8.23 3.15
C LEU A 170 2.96 8.63 3.76
N GLU A 171 1.96 8.90 2.92
CA GLU A 171 0.56 8.86 3.30
C GLU A 171 -0.13 7.71 2.56
N PHE A 172 -0.62 6.74 3.30
CA PHE A 172 -1.40 5.65 2.75
C PHE A 172 -2.74 5.59 3.48
N SER A 173 -3.77 6.23 2.90
CA SER A 173 -5.00 6.57 3.61
C SER A 173 -6.30 6.21 2.87
N HIS A 174 -7.36 5.84 3.58
CA HIS A 174 -8.70 5.64 2.97
C HIS A 174 -8.72 4.64 1.80
N ASN A 175 -7.87 3.60 1.83
CA ASN A 175 -7.85 2.59 0.79
C ASN A 175 -8.60 1.33 1.22
N GLN A 176 -9.19 0.62 0.25
CA GLN A 176 -9.68 -0.75 0.42
C GLN A 176 -8.69 -1.72 -0.22
N ILE A 177 -8.19 -2.72 0.52
CA ILE A 177 -6.95 -3.43 0.13
C ILE A 177 -7.03 -4.92 0.47
N SER A 178 -6.47 -5.77 -0.39
CA SER A 178 -6.28 -7.21 -0.12
C SER A 178 -4.94 -7.60 0.54
N GLY A 179 -4.03 -6.65 0.76
CA GLY A 179 -2.74 -6.86 1.44
C GLY A 179 -1.74 -5.72 1.19
N PHE A 180 -0.95 -5.36 2.22
CA PHE A 180 -0.03 -4.22 2.16
C PHE A 180 1.31 -4.48 2.87
N ALA A 181 2.41 -4.34 2.13
CA ALA A 181 3.76 -4.37 2.67
C ALA A 181 4.39 -2.98 2.61
N VAL A 182 4.95 -2.51 3.73
CA VAL A 182 5.55 -1.18 3.86
C VAL A 182 6.97 -1.31 4.38
N TRP A 183 7.95 -1.15 3.50
CA TRP A 183 9.35 -1.50 3.80
C TRP A 183 10.22 -0.25 3.82
N GLY A 184 10.99 -0.04 4.88
CA GLY A 184 11.92 1.09 5.00
C GLY A 184 11.25 2.47 4.96
N CYS A 185 9.96 2.55 5.28
CA CYS A 185 9.20 3.80 5.17
C CYS A 185 9.04 4.51 6.53
N SER A 186 8.73 5.81 6.45
CA SER A 186 8.22 6.64 7.54
C SER A 186 6.97 7.38 7.07
N GLY A 187 6.10 7.79 7.99
CA GLY A 187 4.83 8.45 7.65
C GLY A 187 3.63 7.81 8.33
N ILE A 188 2.48 7.83 7.65
CA ILE A 188 1.18 7.48 8.21
C ILE A 188 0.45 6.48 7.29
N VAL A 189 0.02 5.37 7.89
CA VAL A 189 -0.87 4.37 7.28
C VAL A 189 -2.18 4.45 8.06
N SER A 190 -3.23 5.02 7.46
CA SER A 190 -4.46 5.32 8.22
C SER A 190 -5.79 5.11 7.54
N ASN A 191 -6.85 4.83 8.31
CA ASN A 191 -8.21 4.76 7.78
C ASN A 191 -8.38 3.78 6.60
N ASN A 192 -7.54 2.75 6.52
CA ASN A 192 -7.66 1.73 5.48
C ASN A 192 -8.58 0.60 5.93
N THR A 193 -9.29 0.00 4.98
CA THR A 193 -10.13 -1.18 5.20
C THR A 193 -9.55 -2.39 4.49
N MET A 194 -9.27 -3.43 5.27
CA MET A 194 -8.83 -4.74 4.81
C MET A 194 -9.84 -5.77 5.28
N SER A 195 -10.45 -6.50 4.35
CA SER A 195 -11.41 -7.55 4.67
C SER A 195 -11.00 -8.85 3.99
N ASN A 196 -11.19 -9.96 4.69
CA ASN A 196 -10.89 -11.30 4.18
C ASN A 196 -9.40 -11.44 3.78
N VAL A 197 -8.50 -10.98 4.65
CA VAL A 197 -7.04 -11.01 4.42
C VAL A 197 -6.34 -12.12 5.20
N LEU A 198 -5.34 -12.75 4.57
CA LEU A 198 -4.48 -13.74 5.23
C LEU A 198 -3.45 -13.06 6.15
N GLN A 199 -2.94 -11.91 5.70
CA GLN A 199 -2.04 -11.02 6.42
C GLN A 199 -2.44 -9.59 6.07
N GLY A 200 -2.52 -8.70 7.05
CA GLY A 200 -2.89 -7.30 6.84
C GLY A 200 -1.70 -6.43 6.46
N ILE A 201 -1.28 -5.56 7.37
CA ILE A 201 -0.24 -4.56 7.15
C ILE A 201 1.10 -5.11 7.64
N ASN A 202 2.14 -5.02 6.81
CA ASN A 202 3.45 -5.60 7.09
C ASN A 202 4.57 -4.52 7.04
N PRO A 203 4.81 -3.79 8.15
CA PRO A 203 5.96 -2.90 8.28
C PRO A 203 7.27 -3.68 8.48
N MET A 204 8.25 -3.45 7.61
CA MET A 204 9.60 -4.01 7.74
C MET A 204 10.66 -2.93 7.64
N GLY A 205 11.62 -2.89 8.57
CA GLY A 205 12.72 -1.91 8.54
C GLY A 205 12.29 -0.44 8.61
N CYS A 206 11.07 -0.16 9.05
CA CYS A 206 10.51 1.19 9.12
C CYS A 206 11.02 1.95 10.36
N ASN A 207 11.12 3.27 10.26
CA ASN A 207 11.46 4.13 11.40
C ASN A 207 10.48 5.31 11.47
N GLY A 208 9.75 5.46 12.58
CA GLY A 208 8.82 6.58 12.75
C GLY A 208 7.52 6.43 11.95
N LEU A 209 7.08 5.20 11.67
CA LEU A 209 5.79 4.93 11.01
C LEU A 209 4.66 4.94 12.05
N THR A 210 3.55 5.58 11.72
CA THR A 210 2.29 5.49 12.46
C THR A 210 1.28 4.66 11.68
N VAL A 211 0.78 3.59 12.27
CA VAL A 211 -0.31 2.76 11.73
C VAL A 211 -1.54 3.02 12.58
N GLN A 212 -2.52 3.75 12.05
CA GLN A 212 -3.65 4.20 12.86
C GLN A 212 -5.02 4.05 12.21
N ASP A 213 -6.06 3.81 13.03
CA ASP A 213 -7.46 3.87 12.59
C ASP A 213 -7.78 2.94 11.40
N ASN A 214 -7.01 1.87 11.20
CA ASN A 214 -7.28 0.88 10.15
C ASN A 214 -8.25 -0.19 10.68
N THR A 215 -9.10 -0.71 9.79
CA THR A 215 -9.96 -1.86 10.07
C THR A 215 -9.44 -3.07 9.29
N ILE A 216 -9.04 -4.12 9.99
CA ILE A 216 -8.42 -5.32 9.42
C ILE A 216 -9.16 -6.56 9.91
N THR A 217 -9.81 -7.26 8.98
CA THR A 217 -10.56 -8.48 9.26
C THR A 217 -9.95 -9.65 8.52
N ALA A 218 -9.62 -10.69 9.28
CA ALA A 218 -9.07 -11.94 8.75
C ALA A 218 -10.06 -12.66 7.81
N ARG A 219 -9.54 -13.68 7.13
CA ARG A 219 -10.38 -14.66 6.44
C ARG A 219 -11.06 -15.57 7.43
N GLU A 220 -12.28 -15.97 7.10
CA GLU A 220 -13.04 -16.95 7.88
C GLU A 220 -12.74 -18.39 7.42
N GLU A 221 -13.01 -19.36 8.29
CA GLU A 221 -12.91 -20.81 8.01
C GLU A 221 -11.50 -21.34 7.67
N GLU A 222 -10.46 -20.53 7.85
CA GLU A 222 -9.06 -20.96 7.68
C GLU A 222 -8.13 -20.27 8.69
N ASN A 223 -6.98 -20.91 8.98
CA ASN A 223 -5.94 -20.32 9.82
C ASN A 223 -5.25 -19.16 9.09
N THR A 224 -5.14 -18.02 9.76
CA THR A 224 -4.62 -16.76 9.22
C THR A 224 -3.43 -16.23 10.01
N ASP A 225 -2.58 -15.45 9.35
CA ASP A 225 -1.26 -15.11 9.91
C ASP A 225 -1.33 -13.94 10.89
N ASN A 226 -1.30 -12.70 10.41
CA ASN A 226 -1.27 -11.53 11.30
C ASN A 226 -2.06 -10.35 10.74
N GLY A 227 -2.74 -9.60 11.61
CA GLY A 227 -3.36 -8.34 11.25
C GLY A 227 -2.31 -7.27 10.94
N ILE A 228 -1.40 -7.03 11.88
CA ILE A 228 -0.21 -6.19 11.68
C ILE A 228 1.03 -7.01 12.03
N TYR A 229 1.98 -7.15 11.11
CA TYR A 229 3.26 -7.83 11.34
C TYR A 229 4.41 -6.84 11.22
N VAL A 230 5.13 -6.61 12.31
CA VAL A 230 6.28 -5.69 12.34
C VAL A 230 7.60 -6.45 12.48
N ASP A 231 8.59 -6.09 11.66
CA ASP A 231 9.92 -6.71 11.64
C ASP A 231 11.04 -5.67 11.51
N GLY A 232 12.02 -5.70 12.41
CA GLY A 232 13.19 -4.82 12.36
C GLY A 232 12.87 -3.33 12.32
N CYS A 233 11.75 -2.90 12.92
CA CYS A 233 11.30 -1.50 12.87
C CYS A 233 11.61 -0.75 14.16
N SER A 234 11.69 0.57 14.09
CA SER A 234 11.90 1.42 15.26
C SER A 234 10.93 2.60 15.35
N ASN A 235 10.62 3.04 16.57
CA ASN A 235 9.76 4.19 16.83
C ASN A 235 8.38 4.08 16.15
N ILE A 236 7.72 2.93 16.27
CA ILE A 236 6.44 2.66 15.62
C ILE A 236 5.29 2.95 16.58
N THR A 237 4.28 3.66 16.09
CA THR A 237 3.01 3.86 16.81
C THR A 237 1.90 3.09 16.11
N ILE A 238 1.23 2.20 16.84
CA ILE A 238 0.08 1.43 16.36
C ILE A 238 -1.13 1.83 17.23
N LYS A 239 -2.06 2.62 16.68
CA LYS A 239 -3.15 3.17 17.50
C LYS A 239 -4.52 3.20 16.84
N GLY A 240 -5.59 3.01 17.62
CA GLY A 240 -6.95 3.17 17.09
C GLY A 240 -7.37 2.11 16.06
N ASN A 241 -6.56 1.07 15.81
CA ASN A 241 -6.88 0.06 14.81
C ASN A 241 -7.92 -0.93 15.37
N THR A 242 -8.79 -1.43 14.50
CA THR A 242 -9.69 -2.56 14.79
C THR A 242 -9.19 -3.78 14.03
N ILE A 243 -8.79 -4.83 14.75
CA ILE A 243 -8.18 -6.04 14.18
C ILE A 243 -8.89 -7.27 14.74
N THR A 244 -9.41 -8.10 13.83
CA THR A 244 -10.34 -9.17 14.21
C THR A 244 -10.14 -10.45 13.42
N GLY A 245 -10.24 -11.59 14.11
CA GLY A 245 -10.44 -12.91 13.50
C GLY A 245 -9.17 -13.67 13.13
N PHE A 246 -7.98 -13.20 13.49
CA PHE A 246 -6.74 -13.87 13.07
C PHE A 246 -6.51 -15.15 13.87
N THR A 247 -6.44 -16.31 13.22
CA THR A 247 -6.44 -17.62 13.88
C THR A 247 -5.18 -18.42 13.57
N ALA A 248 -4.50 -18.88 14.61
CA ALA A 248 -3.24 -19.58 14.49
C ALA A 248 -3.46 -21.05 14.14
N GLY A 249 -2.45 -21.69 13.54
CA GLY A 249 -2.52 -23.11 13.21
C GLY A 249 -1.80 -23.51 11.93
N GLU A 250 -1.86 -24.81 11.63
CA GLU A 250 -1.27 -25.41 10.45
C GLU A 250 -1.81 -24.77 9.17
N ARG A 251 -0.90 -24.51 8.22
CA ARG A 251 -1.27 -23.98 6.91
C ARG A 251 -0.31 -24.50 5.85
N SER A 252 -0.87 -25.00 4.75
CA SER A 252 -0.08 -25.43 3.60
C SER A 252 0.77 -24.27 3.05
N GLY A 253 2.04 -24.54 2.76
CA GLY A 253 3.00 -23.54 2.28
C GLY A 253 3.71 -22.73 3.38
N TYR A 254 3.34 -22.91 4.64
CA TYR A 254 4.02 -22.29 5.78
C TYR A 254 4.79 -23.36 6.57
N SER A 255 6.12 -23.22 6.65
CA SER A 255 6.98 -24.20 7.33
C SER A 255 6.73 -24.35 8.82
N HIS A 256 6.16 -23.31 9.44
CA HIS A 256 5.83 -23.24 10.87
C HIS A 256 4.43 -22.65 11.07
N GLY A 257 3.55 -22.86 10.05
CA GLY A 257 2.20 -22.30 9.84
C GLY A 257 2.00 -20.86 10.35
N THR A 258 0.81 -20.57 10.89
CA THR A 258 0.33 -19.20 11.12
C THR A 258 0.26 -18.82 12.60
N ALA A 259 0.55 -17.56 12.90
CA ALA A 259 0.62 -17.07 14.28
C ALA A 259 -0.69 -16.48 14.82
N GLY A 260 -1.74 -16.31 14.00
CA GLY A 260 -3.04 -15.79 14.44
C GLY A 260 -3.01 -14.54 15.30
N ALA A 261 -2.05 -13.63 15.09
CA ALA A 261 -1.89 -12.47 15.95
C ALA A 261 -2.67 -11.27 15.39
N GLY A 262 -3.34 -10.52 16.26
CA GLY A 262 -3.85 -9.19 15.91
C GLY A 262 -2.69 -8.27 15.53
N ILE A 263 -1.73 -8.12 16.45
CA ILE A 263 -0.47 -7.39 16.24
C ILE A 263 0.69 -8.29 16.61
N GLN A 264 1.65 -8.46 15.70
CA GLN A 264 2.89 -9.19 15.93
C GLN A 264 4.09 -8.25 15.83
N ILE A 265 4.95 -8.24 16.85
CA ILE A 265 6.25 -7.54 16.85
C ILE A 265 7.36 -8.59 16.86
N TYR A 266 8.19 -8.55 15.82
CA TYR A 266 9.32 -9.44 15.62
C TYR A 266 10.67 -8.72 15.70
N SER A 267 11.74 -9.51 15.72
CA SER A 267 13.13 -9.19 16.07
C SER A 267 13.69 -7.85 15.59
N GLY A 268 14.69 -7.35 16.32
CA GLY A 268 15.40 -6.11 15.97
C GLY A 268 14.54 -4.84 16.08
N SER A 269 13.39 -4.97 16.74
CA SER A 269 12.39 -3.92 16.85
C SER A 269 12.56 -3.12 18.15
N ASP A 270 12.67 -1.79 18.08
CA ASP A 270 12.78 -0.93 19.28
C ASP A 270 11.79 0.25 19.31
N GLY A 271 11.17 0.50 20.46
CA GLY A 271 10.36 1.69 20.69
C GLY A 271 8.98 1.60 20.05
N PHE A 272 8.07 0.89 20.73
CA PHE A 272 6.71 0.64 20.26
C PHE A 272 5.68 1.21 21.22
N THR A 273 4.70 1.92 20.66
CA THR A 273 3.50 2.33 21.38
C THR A 273 2.30 1.69 20.69
N ILE A 274 1.66 0.73 21.37
CA ILE A 274 0.43 0.07 20.95
C ILE A 274 -0.68 0.56 21.86
N GLU A 275 -1.55 1.43 21.36
CA GLU A 275 -2.58 2.05 22.20
C GLU A 275 -3.95 2.25 21.55
N ASN A 276 -5.01 2.18 22.34
CA ASN A 276 -6.38 2.42 21.87
C ASN A 276 -6.81 1.52 20.70
N ASN A 277 -6.19 0.35 20.54
CA ASN A 277 -6.60 -0.62 19.53
C ASN A 277 -7.71 -1.52 20.07
N ASN A 278 -8.54 -2.04 19.16
CA ASN A 278 -9.54 -3.06 19.41
C ASN A 278 -9.09 -4.38 18.79
N LEU A 279 -8.64 -5.32 19.63
CA LEU A 279 -8.03 -6.58 19.23
C LEU A 279 -8.91 -7.74 19.70
N THR A 280 -9.75 -8.24 18.80
CA THR A 280 -10.84 -9.15 19.17
C THR A 280 -10.80 -10.47 18.40
N ASN A 281 -11.11 -11.58 19.06
CA ASN A 281 -11.28 -12.89 18.40
C ASN A 281 -10.08 -13.30 17.54
N ASN A 282 -8.86 -13.00 17.99
CA ASN A 282 -7.63 -13.53 17.40
C ASN A 282 -7.10 -14.67 18.27
N SER A 283 -6.19 -15.52 17.78
CA SER A 283 -5.47 -16.45 18.67
C SER A 283 -4.67 -15.67 19.71
N VAL A 284 -3.97 -14.63 19.27
CA VAL A 284 -3.23 -13.74 20.17
C VAL A 284 -3.56 -12.29 19.87
N GLY A 285 -3.89 -11.49 20.89
CA GLY A 285 -4.11 -10.05 20.72
C GLY A 285 -2.84 -9.32 20.27
N VAL A 286 -1.83 -9.28 21.14
CA VAL A 286 -0.48 -8.78 20.83
C VAL A 286 0.56 -9.86 21.07
N TYR A 287 1.32 -10.20 20.03
CA TYR A 287 2.40 -11.18 20.08
C TYR A 287 3.77 -10.52 19.91
N VAL A 288 4.58 -10.52 20.95
CA VAL A 288 5.96 -10.03 20.92
C VAL A 288 6.89 -11.23 20.96
N PHE A 289 7.72 -11.42 19.93
CA PHE A 289 8.62 -12.56 19.92
C PHE A 289 9.96 -12.28 19.25
N THR A 290 10.94 -13.12 19.57
CA THR A 290 12.21 -13.20 18.86
C THR A 290 12.67 -14.65 18.76
N VAL A 291 13.68 -14.90 17.92
CA VAL A 291 14.45 -16.15 17.92
C VAL A 291 15.80 -15.91 18.61
N ASP A 292 16.35 -16.93 19.27
CA ASP A 292 17.51 -16.81 20.17
C ASP A 292 18.74 -16.10 19.61
N THR A 293 18.94 -16.17 18.29
CA THR A 293 20.08 -15.57 17.59
C THR A 293 19.86 -14.10 17.22
N MET A 294 18.68 -13.55 17.48
CA MET A 294 18.27 -12.22 17.04
C MET A 294 18.06 -11.27 18.22
N ASP A 295 18.17 -9.98 17.93
CA ASP A 295 17.87 -8.93 18.90
C ASP A 295 16.40 -9.01 19.34
N THR A 296 16.21 -8.89 20.63
CA THR A 296 14.91 -9.05 21.29
C THR A 296 14.16 -7.72 21.22
N PRO A 297 12.85 -7.67 20.88
CA PRO A 297 12.14 -6.40 20.81
C PRO A 297 12.15 -5.61 22.12
N THR A 298 12.56 -4.35 22.11
CA THR A 298 12.68 -3.51 23.31
C THR A 298 11.72 -2.33 23.33
N ASN A 299 11.47 -1.81 24.53
CA ASN A 299 10.64 -0.62 24.74
C ASN A 299 9.22 -0.75 24.15
N VAL A 300 8.59 -1.91 24.36
CA VAL A 300 7.23 -2.20 23.88
C VAL A 300 6.21 -1.86 24.96
N LYS A 301 5.36 -0.86 24.66
CA LYS A 301 4.26 -0.42 25.52
C LYS A 301 2.93 -0.80 24.86
N VAL A 302 2.10 -1.52 25.60
CA VAL A 302 0.77 -1.97 25.17
C VAL A 302 -0.23 -1.41 26.17
N HIS A 303 -0.80 -0.23 25.91
CA HIS A 303 -1.61 0.51 26.89
C HIS A 303 -2.96 0.93 26.32
N SER A 304 -4.00 0.95 27.14
CA SER A 304 -5.33 1.46 26.75
C SER A 304 -5.96 0.74 25.56
N ASN A 305 -5.62 -0.52 25.32
CA ASN A 305 -6.25 -1.33 24.27
C ASN A 305 -7.48 -2.06 24.83
N ASN A 306 -8.46 -2.32 23.95
CA ASN A 306 -9.46 -3.34 24.14
C ASN A 306 -8.91 -4.67 23.60
N ILE A 307 -8.69 -5.65 24.47
CA ILE A 307 -8.17 -6.97 24.12
C ILE A 307 -9.16 -8.01 24.65
N GLU A 308 -10.03 -8.50 23.79
CA GLU A 308 -11.20 -9.29 24.19
C GLU A 308 -11.41 -10.51 23.30
N GLY A 309 -11.84 -11.64 23.88
CA GLY A 309 -12.22 -12.83 23.11
C GLY A 309 -11.09 -13.48 22.31
N ASN A 310 -9.82 -13.17 22.62
CA ASN A 310 -8.69 -13.83 21.97
C ASN A 310 -8.49 -15.25 22.57
N ASP A 311 -8.26 -16.26 21.72
CA ASP A 311 -8.40 -17.68 22.09
C ASP A 311 -7.27 -18.19 22.99
N ASP A 312 -6.02 -17.79 22.72
CA ASP A 312 -4.85 -18.28 23.46
C ASP A 312 -4.34 -17.23 24.47
N TYR A 313 -4.04 -16.02 24.01
CA TYR A 313 -3.47 -14.96 24.87
C TYR A 313 -3.94 -13.56 24.47
N GLY A 314 -4.21 -12.70 25.45
CA GLY A 314 -4.39 -11.27 25.18
C GLY A 314 -3.08 -10.59 24.76
N VAL A 315 -2.03 -10.75 25.57
CA VAL A 315 -0.66 -10.32 25.25
C VAL A 315 0.29 -11.47 25.56
N CYS A 316 1.16 -11.77 24.60
CA CYS A 316 2.03 -12.92 24.58
C CYS A 316 3.46 -12.45 24.29
N ASN A 317 4.42 -12.83 25.14
CA ASN A 317 5.83 -12.46 24.99
C ASN A 317 6.72 -13.68 25.19
N PHE A 318 7.31 -14.16 24.09
CA PHE A 318 8.10 -15.39 24.11
C PHE A 318 9.41 -15.27 23.32
N ARG A 319 10.37 -16.10 23.70
CA ARG A 319 11.63 -16.27 22.99
C ARG A 319 11.71 -17.69 22.44
N PHE A 320 11.91 -17.80 21.12
CA PHE A 320 12.09 -19.07 20.45
C PHE A 320 13.54 -19.54 20.50
N PRO A 321 13.78 -20.85 20.65
CA PRO A 321 15.11 -21.42 20.50
C PRO A 321 15.68 -21.21 19.08
N PRO A 322 17.01 -21.34 18.88
CA PRO A 322 17.69 -21.05 17.61
C PRO A 322 17.26 -22.00 16.49
N GLN A 323 16.78 -23.18 16.88
CA GLN A 323 16.07 -24.11 16.03
C GLN A 323 14.69 -24.21 16.65
N LEU A 324 13.64 -23.94 15.88
CA LEU A 324 12.24 -24.12 16.27
C LEU A 324 12.01 -25.60 16.59
N LYS A 325 12.47 -26.04 17.74
CA LYS A 325 12.42 -27.41 18.22
C LYS A 325 12.06 -27.42 19.68
N ASP A 326 11.14 -28.30 20.02
CA ASP A 326 10.71 -28.54 21.38
C ASP A 326 11.92 -29.08 22.17
N PRO A 327 12.29 -28.46 23.30
CA PRO A 327 13.47 -28.86 24.06
C PRO A 327 13.31 -30.22 24.76
N VAL A 328 12.08 -30.72 24.89
CA VAL A 328 11.72 -31.99 25.53
C VAL A 328 11.58 -33.11 24.50
N THR A 329 10.85 -32.89 23.40
CA THR A 329 10.55 -33.90 22.38
C THR A 329 11.52 -33.87 21.20
N GLY A 330 12.15 -32.73 20.94
CA GLY A 330 13.01 -32.50 19.77
C GLY A 330 12.25 -32.30 18.45
N GLU A 331 10.92 -32.29 18.48
CA GLU A 331 10.05 -32.04 17.33
C GLU A 331 10.07 -30.57 16.93
N ASN A 332 9.72 -30.26 15.67
CA ASN A 332 9.69 -28.86 15.24
C ASN A 332 8.57 -28.10 15.97
N LEU A 333 8.89 -26.93 16.51
CA LEU A 333 7.90 -26.00 17.06
C LEU A 333 7.23 -25.24 15.92
N ASN A 334 5.93 -25.09 16.04
CA ASN A 334 5.16 -24.20 15.19
C ASN A 334 4.97 -22.84 15.85
N LYS A 335 4.62 -21.81 15.06
CA LYS A 335 4.40 -20.46 15.60
C LYS A 335 3.19 -20.37 16.54
N TRP A 336 2.25 -21.32 16.48
CA TRP A 336 1.06 -21.39 17.34
C TRP A 336 1.23 -22.27 18.57
N ASP A 337 2.38 -22.93 18.77
CA ASP A 337 2.59 -23.81 19.93
C ASP A 337 3.00 -23.00 21.18
N TYR A 338 2.16 -22.03 21.57
CA TYR A 338 2.47 -21.01 22.58
C TYR A 338 2.94 -21.55 23.94
N ASP A 339 2.46 -22.73 24.34
CA ASP A 339 2.77 -23.35 25.63
C ASP A 339 4.15 -24.03 25.70
N SER A 340 4.78 -24.26 24.54
CA SER A 340 6.06 -24.96 24.44
C SER A 340 7.27 -24.02 24.46
N PHE A 341 7.07 -22.74 24.77
CA PHE A 341 8.10 -21.70 24.65
C PHE A 341 8.78 -21.32 25.96
N SER A 342 10.00 -20.78 25.83
CA SER A 342 10.73 -20.24 26.97
C SER A 342 10.21 -18.84 27.33
N PRO A 343 10.18 -18.48 28.63
CA PRO A 343 9.82 -17.13 29.06
C PRO A 343 10.65 -16.08 28.33
N GLY A 344 9.98 -15.02 27.85
CA GLY A 344 10.65 -13.90 27.19
C GLY A 344 11.67 -13.21 28.11
N ASN A 345 12.68 -12.57 27.50
CA ASN A 345 13.60 -11.67 28.19
C ASN A 345 13.27 -10.18 27.91
N ASN A 346 12.07 -9.91 27.39
CA ASN A 346 11.59 -8.55 27.14
C ASN A 346 10.72 -8.08 28.30
N ASP A 347 10.92 -6.83 28.72
CA ASP A 347 9.92 -6.12 29.50
C ASP A 347 8.86 -5.56 28.54
N VAL A 348 7.68 -6.21 28.50
CA VAL A 348 6.49 -5.68 27.84
C VAL A 348 5.60 -5.06 28.92
N ASP A 349 5.39 -3.76 28.84
CA ASP A 349 4.45 -3.06 29.73
C ASP A 349 3.05 -3.14 29.13
N ALA A 350 2.29 -4.14 29.59
CA ALA A 350 0.89 -4.35 29.23
C ALA A 350 -0.09 -3.87 30.31
N THR A 351 0.32 -2.92 31.16
CA THR A 351 -0.59 -2.35 32.16
C THR A 351 -1.68 -1.49 31.49
N SER A 352 -2.81 -1.30 32.17
CA SER A 352 -3.88 -0.40 31.70
C SER A 352 -4.56 -0.79 30.38
N ASN A 353 -4.67 -2.09 30.08
CA ASN A 353 -5.58 -2.59 29.03
C ASN A 353 -6.91 -3.06 29.65
N TRP A 354 -7.97 -3.04 28.85
CA TRP A 354 -9.21 -3.73 29.18
C TRP A 354 -9.19 -5.12 28.54
N TRP A 355 -9.46 -6.15 29.33
CA TRP A 355 -9.23 -7.56 28.97
C TRP A 355 -10.52 -8.34 28.70
N GLY A 356 -11.63 -7.65 28.45
CA GLY A 356 -12.96 -8.26 28.46
C GLY A 356 -13.53 -8.48 29.87
N THR A 357 -14.79 -8.89 29.95
CA THR A 357 -15.41 -9.40 31.19
C THR A 357 -15.38 -10.92 31.21
N THR A 358 -14.90 -11.52 32.30
CA THR A 358 -15.18 -12.94 32.60
C THR A 358 -16.62 -13.03 33.12
N ASP A 359 -17.50 -13.72 32.40
CA ASP A 359 -18.78 -14.19 32.95
C ASP A 359 -18.56 -15.30 34.00
#